data_AF-A0A9C9EM38-F1
#
_entry.id   AF-A0A9C9EM38-F1
#
_cell.length_a   1.000
_cell.length_b   1.000
_cell.length_c   1.000
_cell.angle_alpha   90.00
_cell.angle_beta   90.00
_cell.angle_gamma   90.00
#
_symmetry.space_group_name_H-M   'P 1'
#
loop_
_entity.id
_entity.type
_entity.pdbx_description
1 polymer ?
#
loop_
_entity_poly.entity_id
_entity_poly.type
_entity_poly.pdbx_seq_one_letter_code
_entity_poly.pdbx_strand_id
1 'polypeptide(L)' 'MQYVGIDFHKNYSFITEMDETGVIKCQIKLSNNRNTLTRYIDKLPADTKIGIIFTNSLKTVI' A
#
# COMPACT_ATOMS: atom_id res chain seq x y z
N MET A 1 15.35 0.95 7.65
CA MET A 1 14.15 0.07 7.56
C MET A 1 13.09 0.73 6.68
N GLN A 2 12.36 -0.01 5.84
CA GLN A 2 11.33 0.56 4.94
C GLN A 2 9.91 0.36 5.49
N TYR A 3 9.06 1.37 5.32
CA TYR A 3 7.66 1.34 5.68
C TYR A 3 6.78 1.55 4.44
N VAL A 4 5.74 0.75 4.30
CA VAL A 4 4.80 0.84 3.17
C VAL A 4 3.38 0.96 3.71
N GLY A 5 2.70 2.04 3.35
CA GLY A 5 1.26 2.20 3.54
C GLY A 5 0.51 1.85 2.27
N ILE A 6 -0.43 0.92 2.34
CA ILE A 6 -1.31 0.54 1.23
C ILE A 6 -2.73 1.02 1.54
N ASP A 7 -3.19 2.03 0.82
CA ASP A 7 -4.59 2.43 0.76
C ASP A 7 -5.29 1.61 -0.32
N PHE A 8 -6.15 0.68 0.09
CA PHE A 8 -6.79 -0.30 -0.78
C PHE A 8 -8.22 0.15 -1.15
N HIS A 9 -8.42 0.48 -2.43
CA HIS A 9 -9.73 0.76 -3.03
C HIS A 9 -10.25 -0.44 -3.84
N LYS A 10 -11.43 -0.30 -4.47
CA LYS A 10 -12.04 -1.42 -5.21
C LYS A 10 -11.19 -1.95 -6.37
N ASN A 11 -10.62 -1.05 -7.19
CA ASN A 11 -9.93 -1.44 -8.44
C ASN A 11 -8.44 -1.10 -8.46
N TYR A 12 -7.99 -0.31 -7.48
CA TYR A 12 -6.63 0.17 -7.39
C TYR A 12 -6.24 0.40 -5.92
N SER A 13 -4.95 0.51 -5.69
CA SER A 13 -4.38 0.89 -4.41
C SER A 13 -3.41 2.05 -4.58
N PHE A 14 -3.39 2.94 -3.61
CA PHE A 14 -2.26 3.85 -3.46
C PHE A 14 -1.26 3.21 -2.50
N ILE A 15 -0.02 3.16 -2.95
CA ILE A 15 1.10 2.64 -2.19
C ILE A 15 1.98 3.83 -1.85
N THR A 16 2.23 4.04 -0.56
CA THR A 16 3.10 5.11 -0.05
C THR A 16 4.29 4.47 0.64
N GLU A 17 5.48 4.73 0.11
CA GLU A 17 6.74 4.24 0.66
C GLU A 17 7.40 5.32 1.49
N MET A 18 7.82 4.96 2.70
CA MET A 18 8.43 5.86 3.68
C MET A 18 9.71 5.25 4.22
N ASP A 19 10.66 6.13 4.56
CA ASP A 19 11.78 5.73 5.39
C ASP A 19 11.38 5.68 6.88
N GLU A 20 12.33 5.27 7.72
CA GLU A 20 12.14 5.14 9.17
C GLU A 20 11.86 6.43 9.92
N THR A 21 12.11 7.59 9.30
CA THR A 21 11.79 8.91 9.87
C THR A 21 10.39 9.37 9.51
N GLY A 22 9.66 8.58 8.71
CA GLY A 22 8.32 8.91 8.21
C GLY A 22 8.34 9.80 6.96
N VAL A 23 9.50 10.03 6.34
CA VAL A 23 9.59 10.82 5.10
C VAL A 23 9.13 9.95 3.93
N ILE A 24 8.11 10.43 3.22
CA ILE A 24 7.61 9.79 1.99
C ILE A 24 8.69 9.88 0.91
N LYS A 25 9.11 8.73 0.39
CA LYS A 25 10.03 8.62 -0.74
C LYS A 25 9.30 8.50 -2.06
N CYS A 26 8.19 7.77 -2.06
CA CYS A 26 7.43 7.49 -3.27
C CYS A 26 5.95 7.29 -2.94
N GLN A 27 5.09 7.67 -3.89
CA GLN A 27 3.69 7.29 -3.88
C GLN A 27 3.29 6.82 -5.28
N ILE A 28 2.66 5.65 -5.37
CA ILE A 28 2.35 4.97 -6.63
C ILE A 28 0.90 4.49 -6.59
N LYS A 29 0.19 4.67 -7.70
CA LYS A 29 -1.12 4.04 -7.92
C LYS A 29 -0.94 2.73 -8.68
N LEU A 30 -1.37 1.62 -8.09
CA LEU A 30 -1.32 0.29 -8.71
C LEU A 30 -2.72 -0.26 -8.94
N SER A 31 -2.91 -1.05 -10.00
CA SER A 31 -4.11 -1.85 -10.20
C SER A 31 -4.14 -3.03 -9.22
N ASN A 32 -5.32 -3.37 -8.69
CA ASN A 32 -5.49 -4.46 -7.72
C ASN A 32 -5.54 -5.86 -8.36
N ASN A 33 -5.05 -6.01 -9.58
CA ASN A 33 -4.89 -7.34 -10.15
C ASN A 33 -3.74 -8.08 -9.44
N ARG A 34 -3.89 -9.40 -9.29
CA ARG A 34 -2.95 -10.26 -8.54
C ARG A 34 -1.51 -10.11 -9.03
N ASN A 35 -1.29 -10.05 -10.34
CA ASN A 35 0.05 -9.98 -10.93
C ASN A 35 0.76 -8.68 -10.57
N THR A 36 0.07 -7.54 -10.63
CA THR A 36 0.63 -6.24 -10.28
C THR A 36 1.01 -6.17 -8.79
N LEU A 37 0.11 -6.62 -7.90
CA LEU A 37 0.38 -6.57 -6.46
C LEU A 37 1.49 -7.55 -6.05
N THR A 38 1.48 -8.77 -6.59
CA THR A 38 2.54 -9.76 -6.30
C THR A 38 3.91 -9.24 -6.73
N ARG A 39 4.02 -8.72 -7.97
CA ARG A 39 5.27 -8.11 -8.48
C ARG A 39 5.74 -6.91 -7.68
N TYR A 40 4.83 -6.19 -7.02
CA TYR A 40 5.20 -5.09 -6.14
C TYR A 40 5.78 -5.64 -4.83
N ILE A 41 5.08 -6.58 -4.18
CA ILE A 41 5.52 -7.20 -2.93
C ILE A 41 6.87 -7.91 -3.11
N ASP A 42 7.09 -8.61 -4.23
CA ASP A 42 8.35 -9.30 -4.52
C ASP A 42 9.58 -8.36 -4.60
N LYS A 43 9.37 -7.06 -4.80
CA LYS A 43 10.44 -6.06 -4.87
C LYS A 43 10.77 -5.44 -3.52
N LEU A 44 9.93 -5.67 -2.51
CA LEU A 44 10.14 -5.07 -1.20
C LEU A 44 11.30 -5.78 -0.47
N PRO A 45 12.18 -5.03 0.20
CA PRO A 45 13.14 -5.58 1.15
C PRO A 45 12.47 -6.48 2.19
N ALA A 46 13.14 -7.54 2.62
CA ALA A 46 12.59 -8.51 3.58
C ALA A 46 12.24 -7.91 4.95
N ASP A 47 12.84 -6.77 5.33
CA ASP A 47 12.60 -6.05 6.58
C ASP A 47 11.49 -4.97 6.46
N THR A 48 10.74 -4.95 5.35
CA THR A 48 9.68 -3.97 5.12
C THR A 48 8.50 -4.17 6.05
N LYS A 49 8.05 -3.09 6.70
CA LYS A 49 6.82 -3.07 7.49
C LYS A 49 5.66 -2.54 6.65
N ILE A 50 4.58 -3.31 6.55
CA ILE A 50 3.44 -2.98 5.70
C ILE A 50 2.21 -2.69 6.59
N GLY A 51 1.60 -1.53 6.39
CA GLY A 51 0.28 -1.18 6.93
C GLY A 51 -0.75 -1.15 5.80
N ILE A 52 -1.90 -1.79 6.00
CA ILE A 52 -2.97 -1.84 4.99
C ILE A 52 -4.21 -1.15 5.56
N ILE A 53 -4.75 -0.21 4.80
CA ILE A 53 -5.99 0.51 5.10
C ILE A 53 -6.97 0.19 3.98
N PHE A 54 -8.18 -0.21 4.34
CA PHE A 54 -9.27 -0.42 3.40
C PHE A 54 -10.17 0.80 3.42
N THR A 55 -10.07 1.65 2.39
CA THR A 55 -10.93 2.84 2.29
C THR A 55 -12.29 2.41 1.75
N ASN A 56 -13.13 1.93 2.64
CA ASN A 56 -14.52 1.65 2.35
C ASN A 56 -15.30 2.97 2.31
N SER A 57 -15.85 3.31 1.14
CA SER A 57 -17.04 4.16 1.03
C SER A 57 -18.32 3.38 1.42
N LEU A 58 -18.21 2.47 2.39
CA LEU A 58 -19.38 1.90 3.04
C LEU A 58 -19.82 2.92 4.08
N LYS A 59 -20.99 3.54 3.86
CA LYS A 59 -21.76 4.13 4.94
C LYS A 59 -21.77 3.11 6.08
N THR A 60 -21.21 3.49 7.22
CA THR A 60 -21.46 2.81 8.49
C THR A 60 -22.96 2.76 8.67
N VAL A 61 -23.58 1.61 8.38
CA VAL A 61 -24.88 1.28 8.95
C VAL A 61 -24.52 0.74 10.33
N ILE A 62 -24.71 1.62 11.32
CA ILE A 62 -24.62 1.31 12.75
C ILE A 62 -25.81 0.43 13.11
#